data_AF-A0A7C6AIJ8-F1
#
_entry.id   AF-A0A7C6AIJ8-F1
#
_cell.length_a   1.000
_cell.length_b   1.000
_cell.length_c   1.000
_cell.angle_alpha   90.00
_cell.angle_beta   90.00
_cell.angle_gamma   90.00
#
_symmetry.space_group_name_H-M   'P 1'
#
loop_
_entity.id
_entity.type
_entity.pdbx_description
1 polymer ?
#
loop_
_entity_poly.entity_id
_entity_poly.type
_entity_poly.pdbx_seq_one_letter_code
_entity_poly.pdbx_strand_id
1 'polypeptide(L)'
;MPAPPTLKVVEIFSSLQGEGLRQGEPTIFVRLSGCNLRCSFCDTKRAWLAGQEMRIEEIMAIILSRQRRLPCSWVCLTGGEPLLQEVKPLTLAIRKANFRLQVETNGTIKPSFVADWWTVSPKPPHYFLQPEFKKLAREVKLVVSRDLSLNIILKLRRVLPAGTPLILQPQSGLKWSIKKALSLIRQCQKKEAANVRLLLPLHRLLKIP
;
A
#
# COMPACT_ATOMS: atom_id res chain seq x y z
N MET A 1 -26.85 -20.83 11.15
CA MET A 1 -26.01 -19.64 11.43
C MET A 1 -25.20 -19.35 10.16
N PRO A 2 -25.03 -18.09 9.72
CA PRO A 2 -24.15 -17.80 8.59
C PRO A 2 -22.73 -18.26 8.91
N ALA A 3 -22.00 -18.75 7.91
CA ALA A 3 -20.60 -19.12 8.08
C ALA A 3 -19.79 -17.91 8.60
N PRO A 4 -18.85 -18.10 9.52
CA PRO A 4 -18.01 -17.01 9.99
C PRO A 4 -17.24 -16.39 8.80
N PRO A 5 -17.03 -15.06 8.79
CA PRO A 5 -16.40 -14.38 7.66
C PRO A 5 -14.97 -14.91 7.46
N THR A 6 -14.68 -15.38 6.24
CA THR A 6 -13.34 -15.78 5.82
C THR A 6 -12.72 -14.73 4.91
N LEU A 7 -11.40 -14.71 4.87
CA LEU A 7 -10.61 -13.95 3.92
C LEU A 7 -9.68 -14.89 3.18
N LYS A 8 -9.48 -14.64 1.89
CA LYS A 8 -8.50 -15.35 1.08
C LYS A 8 -7.15 -14.69 1.24
N VAL A 9 -6.25 -15.36 1.96
CA VAL A 9 -4.93 -14.84 2.35
C VAL A 9 -3.84 -15.54 1.54
N VAL A 10 -2.91 -14.77 0.98
CA VAL A 10 -1.75 -15.29 0.22
C VAL A 10 -0.61 -15.65 1.17
N GLU A 11 -0.28 -14.75 2.09
CA GLU A 11 0.79 -14.93 3.07
C GLU A 11 0.63 -13.96 4.25
N ILE A 12 1.18 -14.37 5.41
CA ILE A 12 1.33 -13.53 6.59
C ILE A 12 2.75 -13.68 7.12
N PHE A 13 3.49 -12.57 7.15
CA PHE A 13 4.91 -12.55 7.54
C PHE A 13 5.26 -11.26 8.28
N SER A 14 6.36 -11.27 9.04
CA SER A 14 6.92 -10.10 9.73
C SER A 14 8.20 -9.66 9.04
N SER A 15 8.33 -8.37 8.77
CA SER A 15 9.53 -7.77 8.16
C SER A 15 9.63 -6.29 8.55
N LEU A 16 10.48 -5.52 7.88
CA LEU A 16 10.48 -4.06 7.93
C LEU A 16 9.60 -3.52 6.80
N GLN A 17 8.84 -2.44 7.07
CA GLN A 17 8.15 -1.74 6.01
C GLN A 17 9.16 -1.21 4.98
N GLY A 18 9.01 -1.65 3.74
CA GLY A 18 9.95 -1.41 2.68
C GLY A 18 9.60 -0.23 1.78
N GLU A 19 8.41 0.36 1.93
CA GLU A 19 7.87 1.41 1.05
C GLU A 19 7.22 2.55 1.83
N GLY A 20 7.14 3.73 1.21
CA GLY A 20 6.50 4.91 1.81
C GLY A 20 7.29 5.54 2.96
N LEU A 21 6.65 6.44 3.71
CA LEU A 21 7.29 7.21 4.80
C LEU A 21 7.57 6.36 6.04
N ARG A 22 6.93 5.19 6.17
CA ARG A 22 7.14 4.24 7.26
C ARG A 22 8.30 3.28 7.01
N GLN A 23 9.13 3.55 6.00
CA GLN A 23 10.27 2.70 5.66
C GLN A 23 11.17 2.43 6.88
N GLY A 24 11.50 1.16 7.09
CA GLY A 24 12.34 0.68 8.19
C GLY A 24 11.57 0.28 9.46
N GLU A 25 10.27 0.53 9.56
CA GLU A 25 9.50 0.15 10.76
C GLU A 25 9.14 -1.35 10.77
N PRO A 26 9.42 -2.08 11.88
CA PRO A 26 8.93 -3.45 12.06
C PRO A 26 7.41 -3.54 11.88
N THR A 27 6.96 -4.44 11.01
CA THR A 27 5.56 -4.55 10.59
C THR A 27 5.21 -6.00 10.27
N ILE A 28 4.02 -6.44 10.68
CA ILE A 28 3.43 -7.70 10.23
C ILE A 28 2.58 -7.41 8.98
N PHE A 29 2.85 -8.10 7.89
CA PHE A 29 2.12 -7.99 6.64
C PHE A 29 1.10 -9.11 6.53
N VAL A 30 -0.12 -8.75 6.14
CA VAL A 30 -1.17 -9.67 5.73
C VAL A 30 -1.47 -9.37 4.27
N ARG A 31 -1.06 -10.27 3.36
CA ARG A 31 -1.43 -10.19 1.95
C ARG A 31 -2.74 -10.88 1.70
N LEU A 32 -3.67 -10.14 1.10
CA LEU A 32 -4.92 -10.68 0.61
C LEU A 32 -4.83 -11.05 -0.87
N SER A 33 -5.67 -11.98 -1.27
CA SER A 33 -5.82 -12.43 -2.64
C SER A 33 -6.81 -11.56 -3.43
N GLY A 34 -6.65 -11.55 -4.75
CA GLY A 34 -7.53 -10.88 -5.70
C GLY A 34 -7.10 -9.44 -5.96
N CYS A 35 -7.23 -8.98 -7.20
CA CYS A 35 -7.06 -7.56 -7.54
C CYS A 35 -8.01 -7.20 -8.66
N ASN A 36 -8.53 -5.98 -8.68
CA ASN A 36 -9.38 -5.46 -9.75
C ASN A 36 -8.56 -4.83 -10.90
N LEU A 37 -7.23 -4.77 -10.74
CA LEU A 37 -6.32 -4.25 -11.74
C LEU A 37 -5.33 -5.34 -12.19
N ARG A 38 -4.75 -5.16 -13.38
CA ARG A 38 -3.75 -6.05 -13.97
C ARG A 38 -2.52 -5.26 -14.42
N CYS A 39 -1.90 -4.54 -13.50
CA CYS A 39 -0.76 -3.68 -13.80
C CYS A 39 0.42 -4.49 -14.36
N SER A 40 1.00 -4.05 -15.47
CA SER A 40 2.14 -4.70 -16.13
C SER A 40 3.39 -4.78 -15.24
N PHE A 41 3.55 -3.80 -14.34
CA PHE A 41 4.64 -3.67 -13.37
C PHE A 41 4.33 -4.27 -12.00
N CYS A 42 3.25 -5.06 -11.86
CA CYS A 42 2.93 -5.72 -10.60
C CYS A 42 4.02 -6.74 -10.24
N ASP A 43 4.63 -6.55 -9.07
CA ASP A 43 5.69 -7.40 -8.53
C ASP A 43 5.14 -8.61 -7.75
N THR A 44 3.83 -8.60 -7.44
CA THR A 44 3.14 -9.61 -6.63
C THR A 44 2.02 -10.29 -7.42
N LYS A 45 2.27 -10.68 -8.68
CA LYS A 45 1.27 -11.33 -9.55
C LYS A 45 0.64 -12.59 -8.94
N ARG A 46 1.37 -13.29 -8.05
CA ARG A 46 0.86 -14.45 -7.30
C ARG A 46 -0.42 -14.11 -6.52
N ALA A 47 -0.53 -12.89 -5.99
CA ALA A 47 -1.69 -12.47 -5.23
C ALA A 47 -2.97 -12.32 -6.07
N TRP A 48 -2.92 -12.42 -7.40
CA TRP A 48 -4.13 -12.34 -8.24
C TRP A 48 -5.03 -13.58 -8.16
N LEU A 49 -4.46 -14.76 -7.92
CA LEU A 49 -5.18 -16.04 -7.98
C LEU A 49 -4.90 -16.97 -6.78
N ALA A 50 -3.70 -16.88 -6.19
CA ALA A 50 -3.30 -17.72 -5.06
C ALA A 50 -3.95 -17.25 -3.75
N GLY A 51 -4.05 -18.15 -2.77
CA GLY A 51 -4.45 -17.83 -1.40
C GLY A 51 -5.35 -18.89 -0.81
N GLN A 52 -5.32 -18.99 0.51
CA GLN A 52 -6.11 -19.93 1.30
C GLN A 52 -7.22 -19.16 2.02
N GLU A 53 -8.43 -19.74 2.06
CA GLU A 53 -9.51 -19.24 2.91
C GLU A 53 -9.12 -19.41 4.37
N MET A 54 -9.13 -18.31 5.12
CA MET A 54 -8.78 -18.28 6.54
C MET A 54 -9.85 -17.51 7.31
N ARG A 55 -10.23 -18.03 8.46
CA ARG A 55 -11.09 -17.31 9.42
C ARG A 55 -10.30 -16.20 10.10
N ILE A 56 -11.00 -15.19 10.59
CA ILE A 56 -10.39 -14.05 11.28
C ILE A 56 -9.54 -14.50 12.48
N GLU A 57 -10.00 -15.49 13.23
CA GLU A 57 -9.31 -16.03 14.40
C GLU A 57 -7.98 -16.68 14.02
N GLU A 58 -7.93 -17.38 12.88
CA GLU A 58 -6.72 -18.03 12.36
C GLU A 58 -5.69 -16.99 11.91
N ILE A 59 -6.14 -15.94 11.22
CA ILE A 59 -5.31 -14.81 10.82
C ILE A 59 -4.73 -14.12 12.07
N MET A 60 -5.56 -13.84 13.07
CA MET A 60 -5.12 -13.20 14.31
C MET A 60 -4.14 -14.06 15.11
N ALA A 61 -4.35 -15.39 15.17
CA ALA A 61 -3.42 -16.31 15.82
C ALA A 61 -2.03 -16.25 15.15
N ILE A 62 -1.99 -16.17 13.81
CA ILE A 62 -0.73 -16.02 13.08
C ILE A 62 -0.10 -14.65 13.35
N ILE A 63 -0.86 -13.55 13.31
CA ILE A 63 -0.36 -12.20 13.62
C ILE A 63 0.32 -12.18 15.00
N LEU A 64 -0.35 -12.70 16.03
CA LEU A 64 0.19 -12.75 17.39
C LEU A 64 1.45 -13.63 17.47
N SER A 65 1.48 -14.75 16.75
CA SER A 65 2.67 -15.60 16.64
C SER A 65 3.85 -14.87 15.96
N ARG A 66 3.59 -14.08 14.91
CA ARG A 66 4.62 -13.26 14.24
C ARG A 66 5.13 -12.14 15.14
N GLN A 67 4.27 -11.50 15.91
CA GLN A 67 4.65 -10.44 16.85
C GLN A 67 5.65 -10.93 17.90
N ARG A 68 5.55 -12.19 18.35
CA ARG A 68 6.52 -12.79 19.28
C ARG A 68 7.91 -12.95 18.66
N ARG A 69 8.01 -13.11 17.34
CA ARG A 69 9.30 -13.25 16.62
C ARG A 69 9.93 -11.91 16.28
N LEU A 70 9.10 -10.93 15.91
CA LEU A 70 9.52 -9.56 15.66
C LEU A 70 8.56 -8.62 16.40
N PRO A 71 8.93 -8.16 17.61
CA PRO A 71 8.11 -7.23 18.37
C PRO A 71 7.79 -5.98 17.54
N CYS A 72 6.53 -5.79 17.24
CA CYS A 72 6.05 -4.65 16.49
C CYS A 72 4.62 -4.27 16.89
N SER A 73 4.27 -3.02 16.61
CA SER A 73 2.94 -2.48 16.90
C SER A 73 2.10 -2.29 15.64
N TRP A 74 2.61 -2.67 14.46
CA TRP A 74 1.95 -2.42 13.19
C TRP A 74 1.57 -3.70 12.47
N VAL A 75 0.34 -3.70 11.95
CA VAL A 75 -0.13 -4.63 10.93
C VAL A 75 -0.42 -3.85 9.66
N CYS A 76 0.15 -4.30 8.54
CA CYS A 76 -0.14 -3.77 7.22
C CYS A 76 -1.03 -4.76 6.45
N LEU A 77 -2.26 -4.35 6.15
CA LEU A 77 -3.11 -5.06 5.20
C LEU A 77 -2.75 -4.60 3.79
N THR A 78 -2.35 -5.56 2.96
CA THR A 78 -1.90 -5.31 1.58
C THR A 78 -2.43 -6.39 0.63
N GLY A 79 -2.06 -6.24 -0.63
CA GLY A 79 -2.90 -6.65 -1.75
C GLY A 79 -2.57 -7.97 -2.43
N GLY A 80 -3.07 -8.34 -3.61
CA GLY A 80 -3.88 -7.54 -4.52
C GLY A 80 -5.06 -6.87 -3.80
N GLU A 81 -5.53 -5.75 -4.32
CA GLU A 81 -6.44 -4.80 -3.67
C GLU A 81 -7.18 -5.30 -2.40
N PRO A 82 -6.72 -4.95 -1.17
CA PRO A 82 -7.28 -5.52 0.06
C PRO A 82 -8.75 -5.14 0.29
N LEU A 83 -9.21 -4.03 -0.28
CA LEU A 83 -10.60 -3.59 -0.16
C LEU A 83 -11.58 -4.37 -1.06
N LEU A 84 -11.13 -5.38 -1.81
CA LEU A 84 -12.02 -6.29 -2.54
C LEU A 84 -12.71 -7.33 -1.65
N GLN A 85 -12.17 -7.56 -0.45
CA GLN A 85 -12.74 -8.50 0.51
C GLN A 85 -13.33 -7.73 1.70
N GLU A 86 -14.28 -8.34 2.41
CA GLU A 86 -14.89 -7.76 3.60
C GLU A 86 -13.93 -7.81 4.81
N VAL A 87 -12.92 -6.94 4.80
CA VAL A 87 -11.82 -6.94 5.80
C VAL A 87 -12.19 -6.27 7.13
N LYS A 88 -13.34 -5.60 7.22
CA LYS A 88 -13.74 -4.83 8.42
C LYS A 88 -13.67 -5.66 9.71
N PRO A 89 -14.16 -6.91 9.78
CA PRO A 89 -14.01 -7.74 10.98
C PRO A 89 -12.54 -7.95 11.41
N LEU A 90 -11.63 -8.19 10.46
CA LEU A 90 -10.20 -8.31 10.75
C LEU A 90 -9.63 -7.00 11.32
N THR A 91 -10.00 -5.85 10.75
CA THR A 91 -9.51 -4.55 11.22
C THR A 91 -9.92 -4.25 12.66
N LEU A 92 -11.13 -4.65 13.06
CA LEU A 92 -11.60 -4.53 14.44
C LEU A 92 -10.82 -5.45 15.39
N ALA A 93 -10.55 -6.69 14.96
CA ALA A 93 -9.76 -7.64 15.74
C ALA A 93 -8.30 -7.15 15.93
N ILE A 94 -7.66 -6.63 14.88
CA ILE A 94 -6.32 -6.04 14.92
C ILE A 94 -6.28 -4.88 15.94
N ARG A 95 -7.25 -3.97 15.89
CA ARG A 95 -7.32 -2.83 16.82
C ARG A 95 -7.60 -3.27 18.27
N LYS A 96 -8.47 -4.26 18.47
CA LYS A 96 -8.75 -4.82 19.81
C LYS A 96 -7.49 -5.47 20.43
N ALA A 97 -6.60 -5.98 19.60
CA ALA A 97 -5.29 -6.49 20.01
C ALA A 97 -4.20 -5.40 20.14
N ASN A 98 -4.59 -4.11 20.18
CA ASN A 98 -3.71 -2.94 20.35
C ASN A 98 -2.65 -2.75 19.24
N PHE A 99 -2.87 -3.29 18.04
CA PHE A 99 -2.06 -2.95 16.87
C PHE A 99 -2.57 -1.68 16.20
N ARG A 100 -1.64 -0.92 15.62
CA ARG A 100 -1.88 0.13 14.65
C ARG A 100 -2.03 -0.50 13.25
N LEU A 101 -2.96 0.03 12.47
CA LEU A 101 -3.32 -0.50 11.17
C LEU A 101 -2.81 0.39 10.04
N GLN A 102 -1.97 -0.17 9.17
CA GLN A 102 -1.69 0.36 7.84
C GLN A 102 -2.51 -0.39 6.79
N VAL A 103 -2.99 0.32 5.77
CA VAL A 103 -3.58 -0.29 4.58
C VAL A 103 -2.91 0.25 3.32
N GLU A 104 -2.47 -0.66 2.46
CA GLU A 104 -1.95 -0.37 1.14
C GLU A 104 -2.99 -0.71 0.06
N THR A 105 -3.53 0.32 -0.60
CA THR A 105 -4.62 0.17 -1.59
C THR A 105 -4.27 0.88 -2.90
N ASN A 106 -4.82 0.40 -4.01
CA ASN A 106 -4.77 1.08 -5.30
C ASN A 106 -5.72 2.30 -5.36
N GLY A 107 -6.57 2.48 -4.35
CA GLY A 107 -7.42 3.66 -4.18
C GLY A 107 -8.72 3.65 -4.99
N THR A 108 -9.08 2.52 -5.62
CA THR A 108 -10.28 2.42 -6.47
C THR A 108 -11.55 2.07 -5.72
N ILE A 109 -11.44 1.52 -4.51
CA ILE A 109 -12.58 1.10 -3.68
C ILE A 109 -12.72 2.04 -2.51
N LYS A 110 -13.96 2.43 -2.21
CA LYS A 110 -14.29 3.29 -1.07
C LYS A 110 -14.02 2.54 0.25
N PRO A 111 -13.28 3.12 1.19
CA PRO A 111 -13.04 2.47 2.48
C PRO A 111 -14.31 2.47 3.36
N SER A 112 -14.55 1.36 4.06
CA SER A 112 -15.69 1.16 4.98
C SER A 112 -15.31 1.16 6.47
N PHE A 113 -14.04 1.47 6.76
CA PHE A 113 -13.44 1.48 8.11
C PHE A 113 -12.31 2.52 8.19
N VAL A 114 -11.79 2.72 9.40
CA VAL A 114 -10.68 3.65 9.67
C VAL A 114 -9.40 2.86 9.93
N ALA A 115 -8.34 3.24 9.21
CA ALA A 115 -6.97 2.82 9.48
C ALA A 115 -6.14 3.99 10.03
N ASP A 116 -5.11 3.69 10.81
CA ASP A 116 -4.18 4.69 11.31
C ASP A 116 -3.32 5.28 10.18
N TRP A 117 -3.02 4.46 9.17
CA TRP A 117 -2.20 4.84 8.02
C TRP A 117 -2.72 4.30 6.70
N TRP A 118 -3.21 5.20 5.84
CA TRP A 118 -3.57 4.87 4.46
C TRP A 118 -2.43 5.22 3.51
N THR A 119 -1.85 4.21 2.87
CA THR A 119 -0.94 4.34 1.73
C THR A 119 -1.75 4.07 0.47
N VAL A 120 -2.02 5.13 -0.31
CA VAL A 120 -2.85 5.01 -1.51
C VAL A 120 -1.99 5.10 -2.76
N SER A 121 -2.15 4.16 -3.67
CA SER A 121 -1.30 4.09 -4.86
C SER A 121 -2.12 4.00 -6.14
N PRO A 122 -2.63 5.15 -6.64
CA PRO A 122 -3.34 5.22 -7.92
C PRO A 122 -2.50 4.65 -9.06
N LYS A 123 -3.14 3.88 -9.94
CA LYS A 123 -2.47 3.15 -11.02
C LYS A 123 -2.87 3.68 -12.41
N PRO A 124 -1.99 3.57 -13.42
CA PRO A 124 -2.35 3.84 -14.81
C PRO A 124 -3.46 2.92 -15.32
N PRO A 125 -4.16 3.32 -16.41
CA PRO A 125 -3.94 4.57 -17.15
C PRO A 125 -4.58 5.79 -16.49
N HIS A 126 -5.58 5.61 -15.64
CA HIS A 126 -6.42 6.71 -15.15
C HIS A 126 -5.89 7.40 -13.89
N TYR A 127 -5.06 6.71 -13.08
CA TYR A 127 -4.65 7.19 -11.76
C TYR A 127 -5.83 7.64 -10.90
N PHE A 128 -6.91 6.86 -10.99
CA PHE A 128 -8.14 7.12 -10.25
C PHE A 128 -7.88 7.03 -8.74
N LEU A 129 -8.54 7.91 -8.00
CA LEU A 129 -8.44 8.03 -6.56
C LEU A 129 -9.84 8.33 -6.01
N GLN A 130 -10.36 7.45 -5.15
CA GLN A 130 -11.63 7.72 -4.47
C GLN A 130 -11.56 9.02 -3.65
N PRO A 131 -12.61 9.86 -3.66
CA PRO A 131 -12.60 11.16 -3.00
C PRO A 131 -12.26 11.12 -1.50
N GLU A 132 -12.66 10.05 -0.81
CA GLU A 132 -12.42 9.84 0.62
C GLU A 132 -10.91 9.87 0.94
N PHE A 133 -10.07 9.35 0.04
CA PHE A 133 -8.62 9.31 0.23
C PHE A 133 -7.97 10.70 0.18
N LYS A 134 -8.64 11.74 -0.31
CA LYS A 134 -8.12 13.11 -0.18
C LYS A 134 -7.99 13.55 1.27
N LYS A 135 -8.83 13.00 2.17
CA LYS A 135 -8.81 13.28 3.61
C LYS A 135 -8.10 12.18 4.40
N LEU A 136 -8.24 10.93 3.97
CA LEU A 136 -7.75 9.77 4.71
C LEU A 136 -6.29 9.40 4.41
N ALA A 137 -5.80 9.66 3.19
CA ALA A 137 -4.45 9.26 2.80
C ALA A 137 -3.40 9.99 3.63
N ARG A 138 -2.54 9.22 4.30
CA ARG A 138 -1.35 9.74 4.96
C ARG A 138 -0.20 9.92 3.97
N GLU A 139 -0.22 9.14 2.90
CA GLU A 139 0.65 9.30 1.75
C GLU A 139 -0.03 8.81 0.47
N VAL A 140 0.36 9.40 -0.66
CA VAL A 140 0.00 8.90 -1.99
C VAL A 140 1.28 8.49 -2.70
N LYS A 141 1.34 7.25 -3.18
CA LYS A 141 2.53 6.66 -3.79
C LYS A 141 2.28 6.34 -5.26
N LEU A 142 3.03 6.94 -6.16
CA LEU A 142 2.96 6.70 -7.60
C LEU A 142 4.16 5.86 -8.04
N VAL A 143 3.88 4.68 -8.58
CA VAL A 143 4.91 3.89 -9.26
C VAL A 143 5.32 4.63 -10.53
N VAL A 144 6.61 4.84 -10.73
CA VAL A 144 7.15 5.52 -11.91
C VAL A 144 7.15 4.56 -13.10
N SER A 145 5.97 4.44 -13.72
CA SER A 145 5.73 3.68 -14.94
C SER A 145 6.10 4.48 -16.20
N ARG A 146 6.00 3.83 -17.36
CA ARG A 146 6.15 4.53 -18.66
C ARG A 146 5.06 5.58 -18.87
N ASP A 147 3.86 5.36 -18.34
CA ASP A 147 2.71 6.24 -18.49
C ASP A 147 2.67 7.40 -17.49
N LEU A 148 3.44 7.33 -16.40
CA LEU A 148 3.46 8.41 -15.42
C LEU A 148 4.05 9.69 -16.03
N SER A 149 3.30 10.79 -16.02
CA SER A 149 3.72 12.08 -16.57
C SER A 149 3.63 13.19 -15.52
N LEU A 150 4.31 14.32 -15.79
CA LEU A 150 4.20 15.52 -14.96
C LEU A 150 2.74 15.96 -14.80
N ASN A 151 1.95 15.93 -15.87
CA ASN A 151 0.54 16.35 -15.85
C ASN A 151 -0.30 15.52 -14.87
N ILE A 152 -0.05 14.20 -14.79
CA ILE A 152 -0.71 13.32 -13.81
C ILE A 152 -0.33 13.72 -12.39
N ILE A 153 0.95 13.97 -12.13
CA ILE A 153 1.45 14.37 -10.81
C ILE A 153 0.82 15.69 -10.39
N LEU A 154 0.80 16.69 -11.27
CA LEU A 154 0.21 18.00 -10.99
C LEU A 154 -1.32 17.90 -10.78
N LYS A 155 -2.02 17.06 -11.55
CA LYS A 155 -3.46 16.81 -11.37
C LYS A 155 -3.75 16.25 -9.98
N LEU A 156 -3.00 15.24 -9.54
CA LEU A 156 -3.15 14.67 -8.20
C LEU A 156 -2.76 15.68 -7.12
N ARG A 157 -1.69 16.45 -7.33
CA ARG A 157 -1.24 17.46 -6.37
C ARG A 157 -2.31 18.52 -6.11
N ARG A 158 -3.06 18.95 -7.14
CA ARG A 158 -4.15 19.93 -7.01
C ARG A 158 -5.32 19.45 -6.14
N VAL A 159 -5.57 18.14 -6.08
CA VAL A 159 -6.73 17.59 -5.34
C VAL A 159 -6.37 17.06 -3.96
N LEU A 160 -5.08 16.88 -3.67
CA LEU A 160 -4.58 16.39 -2.39
C LEU A 160 -4.17 17.57 -1.49
N PRO A 161 -4.40 17.51 -0.16
CA PRO A 161 -3.90 18.51 0.78
C PRO A 161 -2.39 18.67 0.72
N ALA A 162 -1.87 19.91 0.78
CA ALA A 162 -0.42 20.18 0.65
C ALA A 162 0.45 19.37 1.63
N GLY A 163 -0.08 19.08 2.83
CA GLY A 163 0.58 18.24 3.84
C GLY A 163 0.69 16.75 3.48
N THR A 164 -0.16 16.23 2.59
CA THR A 164 -0.12 14.82 2.15
C THR A 164 1.03 14.62 1.16
N PRO A 165 2.05 13.81 1.49
CA PRO A 165 3.18 13.58 0.60
C PRO A 165 2.78 12.78 -0.64
N LEU A 166 3.30 13.21 -1.80
CA LEU A 166 3.15 12.52 -3.07
C LEU A 166 4.48 11.89 -3.45
N ILE A 167 4.60 10.58 -3.26
CA ILE A 167 5.84 9.83 -3.39
C ILE A 167 5.95 9.25 -4.79
N LEU A 168 7.04 9.56 -5.49
CA LEU A 168 7.43 8.87 -6.71
C LEU A 168 8.30 7.67 -6.32
N GLN A 169 7.82 6.47 -6.61
CA GLN A 169 8.54 5.23 -6.36
C GLN A 169 8.99 4.61 -7.68
N PRO A 170 10.29 4.62 -7.99
CA PRO A 170 10.83 3.91 -9.15
C PRO A 170 10.54 2.41 -9.08
N GLN A 171 10.39 1.80 -10.26
CA GLN A 171 10.35 0.34 -10.36
C GLN A 171 11.71 -0.24 -9.98
N SER A 172 11.70 -1.24 -9.11
CA SER A 172 12.88 -1.89 -8.56
C SER A 172 13.80 -2.43 -9.65
N GLY A 173 15.10 -2.13 -9.55
CA GLY A 173 16.12 -2.59 -10.51
C GLY A 173 16.11 -1.88 -11.86
N LEU A 174 15.14 -1.01 -12.16
CA LEU A 174 15.01 -0.37 -13.46
C LEU A 174 15.66 1.02 -13.50
N LYS A 175 16.90 1.10 -14.00
CA LYS A 175 17.67 2.36 -14.15
C LYS A 175 16.88 3.46 -14.88
N TRP A 176 16.10 3.10 -15.91
CA TRP A 176 15.29 4.06 -16.66
C TRP A 176 14.20 4.70 -15.78
N SER A 177 13.62 3.93 -14.85
CA SER A 177 12.55 4.40 -13.96
C SER A 177 13.11 5.37 -12.93
N ILE A 178 14.32 5.11 -12.41
CA ILE A 178 15.05 6.03 -11.51
C ILE A 178 15.38 7.35 -12.25
N LYS A 179 15.95 7.27 -13.45
CA LYS A 179 16.25 8.46 -14.27
C LYS A 179 14.98 9.29 -14.54
N LYS A 180 13.87 8.62 -14.86
CA LYS A 180 12.56 9.27 -15.06
C LYS A 180 12.05 9.93 -13.78
N ALA A 181 12.15 9.27 -12.63
CA ALA A 181 11.75 9.82 -11.35
C ALA A 181 12.52 11.09 -11.00
N LEU A 182 13.85 11.08 -11.17
CA LEU A 182 14.69 12.27 -10.95
C LEU A 182 14.30 13.42 -11.89
N SER A 183 14.02 13.13 -13.16
CA SER A 183 13.52 14.14 -14.10
C SER A 183 12.17 14.73 -13.67
N LEU A 184 11.22 13.88 -13.25
CA LEU A 184 9.91 14.31 -12.79
C LEU A 184 10.00 15.15 -11.51
N ILE A 185 10.87 14.79 -10.56
CA ILE A 185 11.11 15.60 -9.35
C ILE A 185 11.60 17.00 -9.72
N ARG A 186 12.61 17.12 -10.59
CA ARG A 186 13.11 18.44 -11.04
C ARG A 186 12.03 19.26 -11.73
N GLN A 187 11.18 18.62 -12.54
CA GLN A 187 10.05 19.30 -13.19
C GLN A 187 8.99 19.74 -12.18
N CYS A 188 8.71 18.93 -11.15
CA CYS A 188 7.81 19.29 -10.06
C CYS A 188 8.33 20.50 -9.27
N GLN A 189 9.63 20.55 -8.99
CA GLN A 189 10.27 21.69 -8.32
C GLN A 189 10.14 22.98 -9.15
N LYS A 190 10.40 22.92 -10.47
CA LYS A 190 10.20 24.06 -11.39
C LYS A 190 8.74 24.54 -11.48
N LYS A 191 7.79 23.68 -11.11
CA LYS A 191 6.35 24.00 -11.05
C LYS A 191 5.86 24.25 -9.63
N GLU A 192 6.77 24.34 -8.66
CA GLU A 192 6.49 24.57 -7.24
C GLU A 192 5.46 23.58 -6.66
N ALA A 193 5.46 22.35 -7.17
CA ALA A 193 4.57 21.31 -6.71
C ALA A 193 4.98 20.85 -5.30
N ALA A 194 4.16 21.18 -4.31
CA ALA A 194 4.45 20.91 -2.91
C ALA A 194 4.57 19.41 -2.58
N ASN A 195 5.55 19.10 -1.71
CA ASN A 195 5.63 17.81 -1.01
C ASN A 195 5.67 16.58 -1.94
N VAL A 196 6.30 16.73 -3.11
CA VAL A 196 6.61 15.61 -4.01
C VAL A 196 7.96 15.03 -3.61
N ARG A 197 8.02 13.74 -3.34
CA ARG A 197 9.20 13.06 -2.78
C ARG A 197 9.63 11.89 -3.67
N LEU A 198 10.89 11.49 -3.59
CA LEU A 198 11.42 10.28 -4.23
C LEU A 198 11.85 9.31 -3.14
N LEU A 199 11.19 8.15 -3.06
CA LEU A 199 11.58 7.08 -2.13
C LEU A 199 11.80 5.79 -2.93
N LEU A 200 12.88 5.08 -2.59
CA LEU A 200 13.22 3.79 -3.20
C LEU A 200 12.68 2.65 -2.35
N PRO A 201 12.26 1.52 -2.94
CA PRO A 201 11.80 0.37 -2.17
C PRO A 201 12.96 -0.27 -1.38
N LEU A 202 13.04 0.04 -0.08
CA LEU A 202 14.11 -0.35 0.83
C LEU A 202 14.30 -1.87 0.90
N HIS A 203 13.20 -2.62 1.00
CA HIS A 203 13.22 -4.08 1.10
C HIS A 203 13.90 -4.74 -0.10
N ARG A 204 13.79 -4.15 -1.30
CA ARG A 204 14.48 -4.63 -2.51
C ARG A 204 15.97 -4.37 -2.50
N LEU A 205 16.39 -3.25 -1.91
CA LEU A 205 17.81 -2.93 -1.73
C LEU A 205 18.46 -3.86 -0.70
N LEU A 206 17.76 -4.11 0.41
CA LEU A 206 18.23 -4.95 1.50
C LEU A 206 18.02 -6.46 1.27
N LYS A 207 17.28 -6.83 0.22
CA LYS A 207 16.89 -8.23 -0.09
C LYS A 207 16.16 -8.91 1.07
N ILE A 208 15.26 -8.17 1.73
CA ILE A 208 14.37 -8.68 2.79
C ILE A 208 12.94 -8.81 2.26
N PRO A 209 12.10 -9.67 2.87
CA PRO A 209 10.69 -9.80 2.51
C PRO A 209 9.91 -8.50 2.62
#